data_AF-A0A5C0WFQ3-F1
#
_entry.id   AF-A0A5C0WFQ3-F1
#
_cell.length_a   1.000
_cell.length_b   1.000
_cell.length_c   1.000
_cell.angle_alpha   90.00
_cell.angle_beta   90.00
_cell.angle_gamma   90.00
#
_symmetry.space_group_name_H-M   'P 1'
#
loop_
_entity.id
_entity.type
_entity.pdbx_description
1 polymer ?
#
loop_
_entity_poly.entity_id
_entity_poly.type
_entity_poly.pdbx_seq_one_letter_code
_entity_poly.pdbx_strand_id
1 'polypeptide(L)'
;MFKKKLSLFLLILCVTVVAAACSGGKDKTAAKENDTKKSLDAAEVKVESAEYTLPPQYDTSVQDDQYVLKVNVSVKNISKEPLNVDKSNFTLYQDDAQVSTISPDDYNEVLSSSSLNADKVTKGGLFFVVDKDKDYQLVYTEPGSGSKKDDKTLEFDIKGKDLMKKADTLQASAKALSSYIDVMIFGKKNDDFEKLTGDNKSTVVNEFDKSFKQGYITSSGISSSSAKDENLDKLLKAVKETLAEKSKVSTKTKSISGDKAVVTVTLTPIDASPLVDRLKEKATEFYSKNRSASYDEAQKYLLSIYPDEFKKLGPSSSEETVEVNMKKNDIDQWKLDLNDYKTSSLVEKFIKN
;
A
#
# COMPACT_ATOMS: atom_id res chain seq x y z
N MET A 1 -35.35 2.02 27.10
CA MET A 1 -36.59 2.69 26.63
C MET A 1 -36.94 2.19 25.23
N PHE A 2 -38.23 2.11 24.96
CA PHE A 2 -38.91 1.29 23.95
C PHE A 2 -38.68 1.65 22.46
N LYS A 3 -38.73 0.60 21.62
CA LYS A 3 -39.26 0.44 20.23
C LYS A 3 -38.55 1.18 19.08
N LYS A 4 -38.00 0.48 18.06
CA LYS A 4 -38.59 -0.29 16.93
C LYS A 4 -39.40 0.53 15.91
N LYS A 5 -38.87 0.53 14.66
CA LYS A 5 -39.51 0.35 13.33
C LYS A 5 -39.90 1.58 12.47
N LEU A 6 -39.17 1.69 11.34
CA LEU A 6 -39.60 1.46 9.94
C LEU A 6 -40.12 2.64 9.08
N SER A 7 -39.55 2.72 7.86
CA SER A 7 -40.08 3.28 6.58
C SER A 7 -40.16 4.81 6.47
N LEU A 8 -39.90 5.48 5.35
CA LEU A 8 -40.04 5.15 3.92
C LEU A 8 -39.30 6.24 3.08
N PHE A 9 -39.08 5.97 1.78
CA PHE A 9 -38.52 6.82 0.69
C PHE A 9 -36.98 6.80 0.61
N LEU A 10 -36.32 6.38 -0.48
CA LEU A 10 -36.66 6.48 -1.90
C LEU A 10 -36.07 5.28 -2.67
N LEU A 11 -36.94 4.43 -3.22
CA LEU A 11 -36.60 3.35 -4.16
C LEU A 11 -36.77 3.92 -5.57
N ILE A 12 -35.68 4.14 -6.31
CA ILE A 12 -35.75 4.37 -7.76
C ILE A 12 -35.40 3.04 -8.45
N LEU A 13 -36.47 2.37 -8.83
CA LEU A 13 -36.55 1.22 -9.71
C LEU A 13 -36.46 1.72 -11.16
N CYS A 14 -35.42 1.37 -11.91
CA CYS A 14 -35.43 1.44 -13.37
C CYS A 14 -35.64 0.03 -13.93
N VAL A 15 -36.92 -0.32 -14.12
CA VAL A 15 -37.35 -1.40 -15.00
C VAL A 15 -37.53 -0.80 -16.38
N THR A 16 -36.75 -1.27 -17.35
CA THR A 16 -37.12 -1.21 -18.77
C THR A 16 -37.09 -2.63 -19.31
N VAL A 17 -38.27 -3.13 -19.64
CA VAL A 17 -38.51 -4.46 -20.20
C VAL A 17 -39.09 -4.29 -21.60
N VAL A 18 -38.50 -5.07 -22.51
CA VAL A 18 -38.80 -5.41 -23.91
C VAL A 18 -38.99 -4.33 -24.98
N ALA A 19 -38.18 -4.46 -26.03
CA ALA A 19 -38.73 -4.70 -27.35
C ALA A 19 -38.10 -5.98 -27.93
N ALA A 20 -38.89 -7.05 -27.98
CA ALA A 20 -38.64 -8.18 -28.85
C ALA A 20 -38.99 -7.75 -30.27
N ALA A 21 -37.97 -7.63 -31.13
CA ALA A 21 -38.16 -7.61 -32.57
C ALA A 21 -37.59 -8.93 -33.12
N CYS A 22 -38.47 -9.92 -33.26
CA CYS A 22 -38.30 -10.96 -34.27
C CYS A 22 -38.30 -10.25 -35.63
N SER A 23 -37.11 -10.10 -36.22
CA SER A 23 -36.98 -9.96 -37.67
C SER A 23 -35.91 -10.94 -38.11
N GLY A 24 -36.34 -11.94 -38.87
CA GLY A 24 -35.46 -12.89 -39.51
C GLY A 24 -34.56 -12.16 -40.49
N GLY A 25 -33.25 -12.27 -40.26
CA GLY A 25 -32.21 -11.84 -41.17
C GLY A 25 -30.97 -12.65 -40.84
N LYS A 26 -30.66 -13.62 -41.71
CA LYS A 26 -29.42 -14.38 -41.65
C LYS A 26 -28.25 -13.39 -41.69
N ASP A 27 -27.53 -13.27 -40.58
CA ASP A 27 -26.10 -12.98 -40.62
C ASP A 27 -25.39 -13.66 -39.45
N LYS A 28 -24.53 -14.61 -39.83
CA LYS A 28 -23.62 -15.31 -38.93
C LYS A 28 -22.58 -14.31 -38.44
N THR A 29 -22.82 -13.74 -37.28
CA THR A 29 -21.72 -13.17 -36.47
C THR A 29 -21.45 -14.16 -35.36
N ALA A 30 -20.53 -15.09 -35.63
CA ALA A 30 -19.93 -15.94 -34.62
C ALA A 30 -19.19 -15.02 -33.63
N ALA A 31 -19.77 -14.81 -32.45
CA ALA A 31 -19.00 -14.36 -31.31
C ALA A 31 -17.99 -15.46 -30.98
N LYS A 32 -16.68 -15.16 -31.09
CA LYS A 32 -15.60 -16.04 -30.62
C LYS A 32 -15.81 -16.32 -29.13
N GLU A 33 -16.04 -17.56 -28.76
CA GLU A 33 -15.88 -18.01 -27.38
C GLU A 33 -14.42 -17.80 -26.96
N ASN A 34 -14.21 -17.17 -25.80
CA ASN A 34 -12.92 -16.71 -25.31
C ASN A 34 -11.94 -17.85 -24.98
N ASP A 35 -10.66 -17.66 -25.35
CA ASP A 35 -9.49 -18.55 -25.17
C ASP A 35 -9.12 -18.93 -23.71
N THR A 36 -9.95 -18.60 -22.71
CA THR A 36 -9.62 -18.79 -21.28
C THR A 36 -9.95 -20.17 -20.74
N LYS A 37 -10.60 -21.02 -21.55
CA LYS A 37 -11.00 -22.37 -21.19
C LYS A 37 -10.59 -23.33 -22.30
N LYS A 38 -9.77 -24.33 -21.96
CA LYS A 38 -9.26 -25.33 -22.90
C LYS A 38 -9.34 -26.72 -22.27
N SER A 39 -9.35 -27.76 -23.10
CA SER A 39 -9.50 -29.15 -22.63
C SER A 39 -8.52 -30.08 -23.33
N LEU A 40 -8.05 -31.07 -22.57
CA LEU A 40 -7.35 -32.26 -23.03
C LEU A 40 -8.26 -33.48 -22.87
N ASP A 41 -7.68 -34.69 -22.83
CA ASP A 41 -8.45 -35.93 -22.73
C ASP A 41 -9.05 -36.10 -21.33
N ALA A 42 -8.30 -35.74 -20.27
CA ALA A 42 -8.72 -35.94 -18.89
C ALA A 42 -9.05 -34.66 -18.14
N ALA A 43 -8.51 -33.52 -18.57
CA ALA A 43 -8.67 -32.25 -17.90
C ALA A 43 -9.36 -31.19 -18.75
N GLU A 44 -10.27 -30.44 -18.14
CA GLU A 44 -10.73 -29.14 -18.62
C GLU A 44 -10.19 -28.06 -17.69
N VAL A 45 -9.36 -27.16 -18.24
CA VAL A 45 -8.66 -26.12 -17.47
C VAL A 45 -9.20 -24.75 -17.89
N LYS A 46 -9.46 -23.92 -16.89
CA LYS A 46 -9.89 -22.54 -17.08
C LYS A 46 -9.01 -21.59 -16.27
N VAL A 47 -8.51 -20.54 -16.92
CA VAL A 47 -7.94 -19.37 -16.24
C VAL A 47 -9.11 -18.47 -15.83
N GLU A 48 -9.38 -18.41 -14.52
CA GLU A 48 -10.48 -17.59 -13.97
C GLU A 48 -10.09 -16.11 -13.91
N SER A 49 -8.86 -15.82 -13.48
CA SER A 49 -8.29 -14.48 -13.48
C SER A 49 -6.76 -14.51 -13.45
N ALA A 50 -6.15 -13.40 -13.88
CA ALA A 50 -4.75 -13.10 -13.66
C ALA A 50 -4.65 -11.67 -13.11
N GLU A 51 -3.80 -11.46 -12.12
CA GLU A 51 -3.54 -10.14 -11.53
C GLU A 51 -2.13 -10.04 -10.95
N TYR A 52 -1.56 -8.84 -10.96
CA TYR A 52 -0.33 -8.57 -10.22
C TYR A 52 -0.65 -8.37 -8.74
N THR A 53 0.20 -8.93 -7.89
CA THR A 53 0.23 -8.68 -6.45
C THR A 53 1.63 -8.26 -6.04
N LEU A 54 1.73 -7.65 -4.86
CA LEU A 54 3.01 -7.40 -4.23
C LEU A 54 3.58 -8.70 -3.64
N PRO A 55 4.91 -8.78 -3.46
CA PRO A 55 5.52 -9.93 -2.81
C PRO A 55 5.04 -10.09 -1.35
N PRO A 56 5.13 -11.31 -0.80
CA PRO A 56 4.94 -11.57 0.63
C PRO A 56 5.82 -10.66 1.49
N GLN A 57 5.35 -10.28 2.68
CA GLN A 57 6.02 -9.26 3.51
C GLN A 57 7.51 -9.55 3.81
N TYR A 58 7.84 -10.83 4.00
CA TYR A 58 9.17 -11.29 4.39
C TYR A 58 9.98 -11.86 3.22
N ASP A 59 9.44 -11.81 2.00
CA ASP A 59 10.18 -12.21 0.81
C ASP A 59 11.21 -11.12 0.44
N THR A 60 12.42 -11.56 0.13
CA THR A 60 13.54 -10.71 -0.29
C THR A 60 14.10 -11.12 -1.65
N SER A 61 13.45 -12.08 -2.31
CA SER A 61 13.87 -12.63 -3.59
C SER A 61 13.31 -11.88 -4.78
N VAL A 62 12.15 -11.22 -4.61
CA VAL A 62 11.52 -10.40 -5.65
C VAL A 62 12.18 -9.02 -5.75
N GLN A 63 12.64 -8.67 -6.95
CA GLN A 63 13.29 -7.38 -7.22
C GLN A 63 12.28 -6.23 -7.38
N ASP A 64 12.76 -4.99 -7.28
CA ASP A 64 11.92 -3.79 -7.25
C ASP A 64 11.09 -3.56 -8.54
N ASP A 65 11.61 -4.01 -9.67
CA ASP A 65 11.01 -3.98 -11.01
C ASP A 65 10.15 -5.22 -11.31
N GLN A 66 10.05 -6.16 -10.36
CA GLN A 66 9.23 -7.36 -10.47
C GLN A 66 7.92 -7.26 -9.69
N TYR A 67 6.97 -8.13 -10.05
CA TYR A 67 5.75 -8.39 -9.29
C TYR A 67 5.55 -9.90 -9.12
N VAL A 68 4.59 -10.25 -8.26
CA VAL A 68 4.04 -11.59 -8.23
C VAL A 68 2.83 -11.63 -9.16
N LEU A 69 2.83 -12.49 -10.17
CA LEU A 69 1.65 -12.78 -10.96
C LEU A 69 0.85 -13.89 -10.26
N LYS A 70 -0.35 -13.54 -9.78
CA LYS A 70 -1.34 -14.48 -9.27
C LYS A 70 -2.26 -14.90 -10.41
N VAL A 71 -2.28 -16.18 -10.73
CA VAL A 71 -3.19 -16.76 -11.72
C VAL A 71 -4.15 -17.72 -11.02
N ASN A 72 -5.43 -17.35 -10.95
CA ASN A 72 -6.45 -18.24 -10.41
C ASN A 72 -6.93 -19.17 -11.51
N VAL A 73 -6.87 -20.48 -11.25
CA VAL A 73 -7.27 -21.51 -12.19
C VAL A 73 -8.36 -22.40 -11.60
N SER A 74 -9.15 -23.01 -12.48
CA SER A 74 -10.00 -24.14 -12.13
C SER A 74 -9.68 -25.32 -13.04
N VAL A 75 -9.55 -26.51 -12.45
CA VAL A 75 -9.33 -27.76 -13.19
C VAL A 75 -10.49 -28.70 -12.90
N LYS A 76 -11.17 -29.15 -13.96
CA LYS A 76 -12.23 -30.15 -13.90
C LYS A 76 -11.71 -31.46 -14.47
N ASN A 77 -11.94 -32.57 -13.77
CA ASN A 77 -11.75 -33.90 -14.35
C ASN A 77 -12.94 -34.23 -15.27
N ILE A 78 -12.66 -34.41 -16.56
CA ILE A 78 -13.65 -34.80 -17.58
C ILE A 78 -13.48 -36.27 -18.02
N SER A 79 -12.51 -36.98 -17.46
CA SER A 79 -12.36 -38.43 -17.63
C SER A 79 -13.14 -39.22 -16.58
N LYS A 80 -13.11 -40.55 -16.74
CA LYS A 80 -13.68 -41.49 -15.75
C LYS A 80 -12.70 -41.85 -14.64
N GLU A 81 -11.40 -41.76 -14.90
CA GLU A 81 -10.34 -42.12 -13.95
C GLU A 81 -10.03 -40.95 -13.02
N PRO A 82 -9.54 -41.19 -11.80
CA PRO A 82 -9.09 -40.12 -10.91
C PRO A 82 -7.96 -39.28 -11.55
N LEU A 83 -8.10 -37.96 -11.53
CA LEU A 83 -7.11 -37.00 -12.01
C LEU A 83 -6.41 -36.34 -10.82
N ASN A 84 -5.10 -36.53 -10.71
CA ASN A 84 -4.31 -35.80 -9.72
C ASN A 84 -3.98 -34.41 -10.25
N VAL A 85 -4.25 -33.36 -9.47
CA VAL A 85 -3.98 -31.97 -9.83
C VAL A 85 -3.15 -31.35 -8.73
N ASP A 86 -2.03 -30.73 -9.12
CA ASP A 86 -1.09 -30.04 -8.26
C ASP A 86 -0.60 -28.75 -8.94
N LYS A 87 -0.06 -27.80 -8.16
CA LYS A 87 0.58 -26.60 -8.70
C LYS A 87 1.73 -26.91 -9.65
N SER A 88 2.44 -28.03 -9.47
CA SER A 88 3.52 -28.50 -10.35
C SER A 88 3.04 -28.94 -11.73
N ASN A 89 1.74 -29.14 -11.94
CA ASN A 89 1.18 -29.32 -13.28
C ASN A 89 1.18 -28.02 -14.11
N PHE A 90 1.53 -26.89 -13.50
CA PHE A 90 1.51 -25.59 -14.15
C PHE A 90 2.91 -24.99 -14.18
N THR A 91 3.29 -24.50 -15.35
CA THR A 91 4.52 -23.73 -15.58
C THR A 91 4.16 -22.41 -16.23
N LEU A 92 4.76 -21.31 -15.78
CA LEU A 92 4.62 -20.01 -16.43
C LEU A 92 5.91 -19.68 -17.17
N TYR A 93 5.75 -19.23 -18.41
CA TYR A 93 6.83 -18.68 -19.22
C TYR A 93 6.63 -17.18 -19.38
N GLN A 94 7.73 -16.44 -19.28
CA GLN A 94 7.84 -15.05 -19.70
C GLN A 94 8.81 -15.02 -20.87
N ASP A 95 8.32 -14.57 -22.02
CA ASP A 95 9.01 -14.82 -23.30
C ASP A 95 9.30 -16.33 -23.45
N ASP A 96 10.56 -16.74 -23.67
CA ASP A 96 10.95 -18.16 -23.78
C ASP A 96 11.49 -18.75 -22.47
N ALA A 97 11.50 -17.99 -21.38
CA ALA A 97 12.08 -18.41 -20.11
C ALA A 97 11.02 -18.82 -19.08
N GLN A 98 11.20 -20.00 -18.48
CA GLN A 98 10.40 -20.41 -17.33
C GLN A 98 10.70 -19.48 -16.13
N VAL A 99 9.64 -19.00 -15.47
CA VAL A 99 9.79 -18.15 -14.30
C VAL A 99 9.66 -18.92 -12.97
N SER A 100 10.23 -18.35 -11.92
CA SER A 100 10.19 -18.92 -10.57
C SER A 100 8.80 -18.84 -9.95
N THR A 101 8.47 -19.84 -9.13
CA THR A 101 7.27 -19.81 -8.27
C THR A 101 7.59 -19.17 -6.92
N ILE A 102 6.57 -18.65 -6.25
CA ILE A 102 6.66 -18.08 -4.91
C ILE A 102 5.45 -18.49 -4.07
N SER A 103 5.58 -18.52 -2.75
CA SER A 103 4.44 -18.77 -1.85
C SER A 103 3.85 -17.45 -1.34
N PRO A 104 2.52 -17.25 -1.36
CA PRO A 104 1.88 -16.08 -0.77
C PRO A 104 1.91 -16.12 0.76
N ASP A 105 1.57 -14.99 1.41
CA ASP A 105 1.40 -14.92 2.87
C ASP A 105 0.24 -15.82 3.37
N ASP A 106 -0.86 -15.94 2.60
CA ASP A 106 -1.97 -16.86 2.91
C ASP A 106 -1.95 -18.09 1.99
N TYR A 107 -1.50 -19.23 2.55
CA TYR A 107 -1.40 -20.48 1.80
C TYR A 107 -2.76 -21.06 1.40
N ASN A 108 -3.87 -20.62 2.01
CA ASN A 108 -5.21 -21.07 1.61
C ASN A 108 -5.60 -20.57 0.21
N GLU A 109 -4.92 -19.55 -0.30
CA GLU A 109 -5.11 -19.08 -1.67
C GLU A 109 -4.45 -19.99 -2.70
N VAL A 110 -3.49 -20.83 -2.31
CA VAL A 110 -2.70 -21.65 -3.22
C VAL A 110 -3.50 -22.85 -3.72
N LEU A 111 -3.36 -23.18 -5.00
CA LEU A 111 -3.89 -24.41 -5.57
C LEU A 111 -3.38 -25.63 -4.78
N SER A 112 -4.30 -26.28 -4.09
CA SER A 112 -3.99 -27.45 -3.27
C SER A 112 -3.90 -28.71 -4.13
N SER A 113 -2.94 -29.58 -3.79
CA SER A 113 -2.84 -30.92 -4.36
C SER A 113 -4.12 -31.70 -4.08
N SER A 114 -4.73 -32.25 -5.11
CA SER A 114 -6.00 -32.97 -4.99
C SER A 114 -6.11 -34.11 -5.99
N SER A 115 -6.85 -35.15 -5.62
CA SER A 115 -7.25 -36.22 -6.55
C SER A 115 -8.74 -36.06 -6.85
N LEU A 116 -9.05 -35.77 -8.11
CA LEU A 116 -10.39 -35.44 -8.57
C LEU A 116 -11.04 -36.67 -9.17
N ASN A 117 -12.15 -37.12 -8.60
CA ASN A 117 -13.03 -38.06 -9.28
C ASN A 117 -13.70 -37.41 -10.50
N ALA A 118 -14.32 -38.22 -11.35
CA ALA A 118 -15.05 -37.75 -12.53
C ALA A 118 -16.00 -36.57 -12.18
N ASP A 119 -15.99 -35.56 -13.04
CA ASP A 119 -16.76 -34.31 -12.92
C ASP A 119 -16.43 -33.41 -11.71
N LYS A 120 -15.48 -33.78 -10.85
CA LYS A 120 -15.03 -32.92 -9.75
C LYS A 120 -14.11 -31.81 -10.25
N VAL A 121 -14.13 -30.70 -9.51
CA VAL A 121 -13.40 -29.47 -9.81
C VAL A 121 -12.56 -29.09 -8.60
N THR A 122 -11.32 -28.67 -8.85
CA THR A 122 -10.50 -27.93 -7.88
C THR A 122 -10.25 -26.51 -8.39
N LYS A 123 -9.97 -25.60 -7.46
CA LYS A 123 -9.64 -24.20 -7.74
C LYS A 123 -8.53 -23.73 -6.83
N GLY A 124 -7.74 -22.77 -7.31
CA GLY A 124 -6.77 -22.07 -6.48
C GLY A 124 -5.84 -21.19 -7.31
N GLY A 125 -5.03 -20.43 -6.59
CA GLY A 125 -4.04 -19.51 -7.13
C GLY A 125 -2.69 -20.20 -7.39
N LEU A 126 -2.06 -19.79 -8.48
CA LEU A 126 -0.67 -20.04 -8.82
C LEU A 126 0.08 -18.71 -8.73
N PHE A 127 1.29 -18.73 -8.20
CA PHE A 127 2.03 -17.51 -7.87
C PHE A 127 3.44 -17.58 -8.46
N PHE A 128 3.77 -16.59 -9.31
CA PHE A 128 5.01 -16.56 -10.07
C PHE A 128 5.71 -15.21 -9.94
N VAL A 129 7.03 -15.19 -9.86
CA VAL A 129 7.81 -13.95 -9.91
C VAL A 129 8.03 -13.57 -11.36
N VAL A 130 7.59 -12.37 -11.75
CA VAL A 130 7.64 -11.91 -13.15
C VAL A 130 8.09 -10.46 -13.25
N ASP A 131 8.69 -10.11 -14.39
CA ASP A 131 8.96 -8.73 -14.73
C ASP A 131 7.66 -8.06 -15.19
N LYS A 132 7.49 -6.78 -14.87
CA LYS A 132 6.29 -6.00 -15.18
C LYS A 132 6.11 -5.79 -16.69
N ASP A 133 4.86 -5.66 -17.13
CA ASP A 133 4.49 -5.24 -18.48
C ASP A 133 4.90 -6.22 -19.61
N LYS A 134 5.19 -7.48 -19.25
CA LYS A 134 5.51 -8.56 -20.19
C LYS A 134 4.29 -9.41 -20.53
N ASP A 135 4.37 -10.13 -21.64
CA ASP A 135 3.40 -11.17 -21.95
C ASP A 135 3.87 -12.49 -21.35
N TYR A 136 2.91 -13.29 -20.89
CA TYR A 136 3.18 -14.57 -20.23
C TYR A 136 2.38 -15.68 -20.90
N GLN A 137 2.90 -16.90 -20.82
CA GLN A 137 2.20 -18.10 -21.24
C GLN A 137 2.12 -19.08 -20.08
N LEU A 138 0.91 -19.35 -19.61
CA LEU A 138 0.66 -20.40 -18.63
C LEU A 138 0.48 -21.72 -19.36
N VAL A 139 1.29 -22.71 -19.03
CA VAL A 139 1.23 -24.06 -19.57
C VAL A 139 0.74 -25.01 -18.49
N TYR A 140 -0.36 -25.71 -18.77
CA TYR A 140 -0.81 -26.85 -17.98
C TYR A 140 -0.35 -28.14 -18.67
N THR A 141 0.32 -29.01 -17.93
CA THR A 141 0.70 -30.36 -18.38
C THR A 141 -0.20 -31.38 -17.70
N GLU A 142 -0.97 -32.11 -18.50
CA GLU A 142 -1.81 -33.19 -17.99
C GLU A 142 -0.92 -34.28 -17.35
N PRO A 143 -1.14 -34.65 -16.08
CA PRO A 143 -0.31 -35.63 -15.41
C PRO A 143 -0.41 -36.99 -16.13
N GLY A 144 0.73 -37.46 -16.66
CA GLY A 144 0.79 -38.70 -17.41
C GLY A 144 0.43 -39.93 -16.57
N SER A 145 -0.35 -40.84 -17.14
CA SER A 145 -0.47 -42.22 -16.65
C SER A 145 0.53 -43.12 -17.40
N GLY A 146 1.72 -43.30 -16.83
CA GLY A 146 2.69 -44.33 -17.28
C GLY A 146 3.72 -43.90 -18.34
N SER A 147 4.61 -44.84 -18.67
CA SER A 147 6.01 -44.62 -19.10
C SER A 147 6.26 -44.31 -20.59
N LYS A 148 5.24 -44.11 -21.41
CA LYS A 148 5.40 -43.64 -22.81
C LYS A 148 4.12 -42.97 -23.30
N LYS A 149 4.12 -41.64 -23.40
CA LYS A 149 3.27 -40.82 -24.29
C LYS A 149 3.70 -39.36 -24.17
N ASP A 150 3.67 -38.65 -25.29
CA ASP A 150 4.01 -37.23 -25.38
C ASP A 150 3.18 -36.42 -24.36
N ASP A 151 3.84 -35.54 -23.60
CA ASP A 151 3.18 -34.68 -22.63
C ASP A 151 2.13 -33.82 -23.34
N LYS A 152 0.87 -33.99 -22.97
CA LYS A 152 -0.23 -33.17 -23.50
C LYS A 152 -0.32 -31.89 -22.70
N THR A 153 -0.26 -30.76 -23.40
CA THR A 153 -0.25 -29.45 -22.77
C THR A 153 -1.39 -28.55 -23.25
N LEU A 154 -1.82 -27.65 -22.38
CA LEU A 154 -2.68 -26.51 -22.71
C LEU A 154 -1.93 -25.22 -22.45
N GLU A 155 -1.96 -24.32 -23.41
CA GLU A 155 -1.29 -23.01 -23.32
C GLU A 155 -2.33 -21.90 -23.19
N PHE A 156 -2.11 -20.97 -22.27
CA PHE A 156 -2.96 -19.81 -22.04
C PHE A 156 -2.11 -18.53 -22.06
N ASP A 157 -2.38 -17.66 -23.03
CA ASP A 157 -1.68 -16.38 -23.14
C ASP A 157 -2.27 -15.35 -22.16
N ILE A 158 -1.40 -14.67 -21.42
CA ILE A 158 -1.74 -13.63 -20.46
C ILE A 158 -1.01 -12.35 -20.85
N LYS A 159 -1.77 -11.30 -21.18
CA LYS A 159 -1.22 -9.99 -21.58
C LYS A 159 -0.94 -9.12 -20.35
N GLY A 160 0.32 -9.00 -19.93
CA GLY A 160 0.67 -8.24 -18.72
C GLY A 160 0.34 -6.75 -18.81
N LYS A 161 0.36 -6.16 -20.00
CA LYS A 161 -0.10 -4.79 -20.28
C LYS A 161 -1.51 -4.52 -19.77
N ASP A 162 -2.41 -5.50 -19.90
CA ASP A 162 -3.79 -5.36 -19.44
C ASP A 162 -3.91 -5.43 -17.92
N LEU A 163 -2.96 -6.11 -17.26
CA LEU A 163 -2.90 -6.26 -15.81
C LEU A 163 -2.36 -4.99 -15.12
N MET A 164 -1.50 -4.22 -15.80
CA MET A 164 -0.89 -3.00 -15.26
C MET A 164 -1.93 -1.94 -14.83
N LYS A 165 -3.09 -1.88 -15.51
CA LYS A 165 -4.18 -0.96 -15.14
C LYS A 165 -4.69 -1.18 -13.71
N LYS A 166 -4.62 -2.41 -13.20
CA LYS A 166 -4.99 -2.75 -11.82
C LYS A 166 -3.78 -2.64 -10.88
N ALA A 167 -2.56 -2.79 -11.38
CA ALA A 167 -1.34 -2.69 -10.58
C ALA A 167 -1.15 -1.32 -9.92
N ASP A 168 -1.67 -0.25 -10.51
CA ASP A 168 -1.65 1.09 -9.90
C ASP A 168 -2.33 1.15 -8.53
N THR A 169 -3.27 0.24 -8.27
CA THR A 169 -3.96 0.12 -6.98
C THR A 169 -3.07 -0.51 -5.90
N LEU A 170 -2.03 -1.25 -6.27
CA LEU A 170 -1.05 -1.82 -5.34
C LEU A 170 -0.27 -0.73 -4.58
N GLN A 171 -0.22 0.49 -5.10
CA GLN A 171 0.42 1.65 -4.47
C GLN A 171 -0.57 2.59 -3.77
N ALA A 172 -1.85 2.20 -3.64
CA ALA A 172 -2.87 3.05 -3.01
C ALA A 172 -2.55 3.38 -1.55
N SER A 173 -2.01 2.43 -0.79
CA SER A 173 -1.60 2.65 0.61
C SER A 173 -0.41 3.61 0.73
N ALA A 174 0.55 3.55 -0.20
CA ALA A 174 1.67 4.50 -0.26
C ALA A 174 1.21 5.93 -0.60
N LYS A 175 0.26 6.06 -1.53
CA LYS A 175 -0.38 7.35 -1.88
C LYS A 175 -1.13 7.93 -0.67
N ALA A 176 -1.88 7.10 0.04
CA ALA A 176 -2.57 7.51 1.27
C ALA A 176 -1.58 7.95 2.35
N LEU A 177 -0.53 7.17 2.63
CA LEU A 177 0.51 7.55 3.60
C LEU A 177 1.22 8.85 3.20
N SER A 178 1.52 9.04 1.92
CA SER A 178 2.09 10.30 1.41
C SER A 178 1.16 11.48 1.71
N SER A 179 -0.15 11.30 1.59
CA SER A 179 -1.11 12.37 1.90
C SER A 179 -1.16 12.71 3.40
N TYR A 180 -0.95 11.73 4.29
CA TYR A 180 -0.76 11.97 5.73
C TYR A 180 0.50 12.79 6.00
N ILE A 181 1.63 12.43 5.37
CA ILE A 181 2.89 13.17 5.48
C ILE A 181 2.71 14.62 5.00
N ASP A 182 2.04 14.83 3.87
CA ASP A 182 1.75 16.16 3.34
C ASP A 182 1.01 17.03 4.37
N VAL A 183 -0.13 16.55 4.90
CA VAL A 183 -0.98 17.40 5.74
C VAL A 183 -0.44 17.53 7.18
N MET A 184 0.10 16.47 7.76
CA MET A 184 0.56 16.46 9.15
C MET A 184 1.97 17.02 9.27
N ILE A 185 2.93 16.45 8.55
CA ILE A 185 4.36 16.69 8.74
C ILE A 185 4.81 17.92 7.95
N PHE A 186 4.33 18.09 6.73
CA PHE A 186 4.70 19.22 5.87
C PHE A 186 3.74 20.40 5.95
N GLY A 187 2.55 20.23 6.53
CA GLY A 187 1.53 21.28 6.56
C GLY A 187 1.07 21.70 5.17
N LYS A 188 1.23 20.84 4.16
CA LYS A 188 0.83 21.07 2.77
C LYS A 188 -0.65 20.78 2.60
N LYS A 189 -1.28 21.54 1.71
CA LYS A 189 -2.63 21.24 1.25
C LYS A 189 -2.60 19.98 0.39
N ASN A 190 -3.45 19.01 0.70
CA ASN A 190 -3.70 17.85 -0.15
C ASN A 190 -5.22 17.69 -0.31
N ASP A 191 -5.72 17.88 -1.53
CA ASP A 191 -7.16 17.84 -1.86
C ASP A 191 -7.70 16.41 -1.94
N ASP A 192 -6.83 15.43 -2.17
CA ASP A 192 -7.19 14.02 -2.25
C ASP A 192 -7.16 13.31 -0.88
N PHE A 193 -6.69 13.97 0.19
CA PHE A 193 -6.50 13.36 1.51
C PHE A 193 -7.74 12.58 1.98
N GLU A 194 -8.89 13.24 2.10
CA GLU A 194 -10.11 12.61 2.65
C GLU A 194 -10.64 11.49 1.74
N LYS A 195 -10.38 11.60 0.42
CA LYS A 195 -10.72 10.57 -0.57
C LYS A 195 -9.81 9.34 -0.45
N LEU A 196 -8.52 9.54 -0.19
CA LEU A 196 -7.54 8.45 -0.09
C LEU A 196 -7.59 7.73 1.26
N THR A 197 -7.91 8.45 2.34
CA THR A 197 -7.80 7.94 3.72
C THR A 197 -9.15 7.70 4.40
N GLY A 198 -10.19 8.44 3.99
CA GLY A 198 -11.48 8.46 4.68
C GLY A 198 -11.44 9.18 6.03
N ASP A 199 -10.32 9.82 6.39
CA ASP A 199 -10.19 10.61 7.61
C ASP A 199 -10.52 12.08 7.33
N ASN A 200 -11.01 12.76 8.36
CA ASN A 200 -11.19 14.20 8.31
C ASN A 200 -9.84 14.90 8.47
N LYS A 201 -9.44 15.70 7.48
CA LYS A 201 -8.15 16.39 7.47
C LYS A 201 -7.96 17.29 8.69
N SER A 202 -9.00 18.04 9.08
CA SER A 202 -8.91 18.97 10.20
C SER A 202 -8.70 18.24 11.52
N THR A 203 -9.40 17.12 11.74
CA THR A 203 -9.22 16.31 12.95
C THR A 203 -7.79 15.79 13.06
N VAL A 204 -7.28 15.14 12.01
CA VAL A 204 -5.94 14.55 11.97
C VAL A 204 -4.86 15.61 12.20
N VAL A 205 -4.92 16.75 11.52
CA VAL A 205 -3.95 17.84 11.69
C VAL A 205 -4.02 18.43 13.09
N ASN A 206 -5.21 18.67 13.63
CA ASN A 206 -5.35 19.24 14.98
C ASN A 206 -4.83 18.29 16.08
N GLU A 207 -5.06 16.99 15.94
CA GLU A 207 -4.55 15.98 16.87
C GLU A 207 -3.02 15.90 16.82
N PHE A 208 -2.44 15.88 15.61
CA PHE A 208 -0.99 15.90 15.42
C PHE A 208 -0.36 17.18 16.02
N ASP A 209 -0.91 18.35 15.70
CA ASP A 209 -0.39 19.65 16.15
C ASP A 209 -0.46 19.78 17.67
N LYS A 210 -1.55 19.33 18.29
CA LYS A 210 -1.68 19.28 19.75
C LYS A 210 -0.65 18.34 20.37
N SER A 211 -0.44 17.17 19.77
CA SER A 211 0.51 16.18 20.26
C SER A 211 1.95 16.67 20.15
N PHE A 212 2.30 17.34 19.05
CA PHE A 212 3.59 18.00 18.89
C PHE A 212 3.83 19.04 19.98
N LYS A 213 2.88 19.96 20.20
CA LYS A 213 3.00 21.01 21.22
C LYS A 213 3.18 20.42 22.61
N GLN A 214 2.36 19.43 22.96
CA GLN A 214 2.44 18.76 24.26
C GLN A 214 3.77 18.02 24.42
N GLY A 215 4.20 17.29 23.39
CA GLY A 215 5.49 16.61 23.37
C GLY A 215 6.66 17.58 23.56
N TYR A 216 6.65 18.71 22.85
CA TYR A 216 7.66 19.75 23.01
C TYR A 216 7.71 20.30 24.43
N ILE A 217 6.57 20.63 25.03
CA ILE A 217 6.51 21.11 26.42
C ILE A 217 7.11 20.07 27.38
N THR A 218 6.68 18.82 27.26
CA THR A 218 7.13 17.73 28.12
C THR A 218 8.63 17.46 27.97
N SER A 219 9.15 17.43 26.75
CA SER A 219 10.56 17.11 26.47
C SER A 219 11.53 18.26 26.76
N SER A 220 11.09 19.51 26.59
CA SER A 220 11.95 20.69 26.82
C SER A 220 12.01 21.13 28.29
N GLY A 221 11.07 20.69 29.13
CA GLY A 221 10.96 21.14 30.51
C GLY A 221 10.59 22.62 30.65
N ILE A 222 10.08 23.26 29.58
CA ILE A 222 9.56 24.62 29.65
C ILE A 222 8.30 24.66 30.50
N SER A 223 8.16 25.71 31.33
CA SER A 223 6.93 25.90 32.09
C SER A 223 5.74 26.13 31.16
N SER A 224 4.56 25.60 31.51
CA SER A 224 3.33 25.84 30.73
C SER A 224 3.01 27.34 30.58
N SER A 225 3.43 28.15 31.56
CA SER A 225 3.32 29.63 31.51
C SER A 225 4.25 30.30 30.49
N SER A 226 5.38 29.66 30.16
CA SER A 226 6.33 30.15 29.15
C SER A 226 6.06 29.62 27.75
N ALA A 227 5.37 28.50 27.66
CA ALA A 227 4.92 27.89 26.42
C ALA A 227 3.65 28.58 25.87
N LYS A 228 3.72 29.89 25.59
CA LYS A 228 2.60 30.59 24.93
C LYS A 228 2.27 29.90 23.61
N ASP A 229 1.00 29.55 23.42
CA ASP A 229 0.52 28.81 22.24
C ASP A 229 1.00 29.45 20.92
N GLU A 230 0.99 30.78 20.82
CA GLU A 230 1.45 31.50 19.62
C GLU A 230 2.92 31.20 19.27
N ASN A 231 3.81 31.07 20.25
CA ASN A 231 5.22 30.77 19.98
C ASN A 231 5.42 29.30 19.60
N LEU A 232 4.65 28.39 20.20
CA LEU A 232 4.64 26.99 19.79
C LEU A 232 4.06 26.81 18.38
N ASP A 233 3.06 27.61 18.01
CA ASP A 233 2.51 27.65 16.65
C ASP A 233 3.54 28.12 15.64
N LYS A 234 4.30 29.18 15.96
CA LYS A 234 5.41 29.65 15.12
C LYS A 234 6.49 28.58 14.96
N LEU A 235 6.83 27.89 16.05
CA LEU A 235 7.79 26.78 16.02
C LEU A 235 7.29 25.64 15.14
N LEU A 236 6.09 25.13 15.39
CA LEU A 236 5.52 24.03 14.61
C LEU A 236 5.44 24.41 13.13
N LYS A 237 4.98 25.62 12.82
CA LYS A 237 4.95 26.12 11.44
C LYS A 237 6.34 26.13 10.80
N ALA A 238 7.35 26.65 11.50
CA ALA A 238 8.73 26.67 10.99
C ALA A 238 9.29 25.25 10.78
N VAL A 239 8.99 24.32 11.67
CA VAL A 239 9.35 22.90 11.52
C VAL A 239 8.70 22.34 10.26
N LYS A 240 7.37 22.43 10.13
CA LYS A 240 6.63 21.93 8.95
C LYS A 240 7.16 22.53 7.64
N GLU A 241 7.35 23.84 7.58
CA GLU A 241 7.88 24.54 6.40
C GLU A 241 9.29 24.06 6.05
N THR A 242 10.17 23.90 7.04
CA THR A 242 11.55 23.46 6.81
C THR A 242 11.59 22.01 6.33
N LEU A 243 10.80 21.13 6.95
CA LEU A 243 10.65 19.73 6.52
C LEU A 243 10.10 19.67 5.08
N ALA A 244 9.07 20.46 4.79
CA ALA A 244 8.42 20.54 3.48
C ALA A 244 9.36 21.00 2.34
N GLU A 245 10.31 21.88 2.66
CA GLU A 245 11.26 22.48 1.73
C GLU A 245 12.51 21.61 1.54
N LYS A 246 13.04 21.04 2.63
CA LYS A 246 14.40 20.49 2.64
C LYS A 246 14.45 18.97 2.78
N SER A 247 13.41 18.33 3.31
CA SER A 247 13.34 16.87 3.33
C SER A 247 12.86 16.33 1.98
N LYS A 248 13.50 15.25 1.53
CA LYS A 248 13.00 14.43 0.42
C LYS A 248 12.30 13.23 1.01
N VAL A 249 11.15 12.85 0.46
CA VAL A 249 10.37 11.69 0.92
C VAL A 249 9.86 10.91 -0.29
N SER A 250 9.98 9.59 -0.22
CA SER A 250 9.38 8.65 -1.16
C SER A 250 8.66 7.56 -0.38
N THR A 251 7.45 7.21 -0.83
CA THR A 251 6.66 6.11 -0.25
C THR A 251 6.45 5.01 -1.29
N LYS A 252 6.58 3.76 -0.87
CA LYS A 252 6.34 2.58 -1.71
C LYS A 252 5.64 1.50 -0.90
N THR A 253 4.52 0.98 -1.40
CA THR A 253 3.86 -0.16 -0.77
C THR A 253 4.74 -1.39 -0.99
N LYS A 254 5.20 -1.98 0.10
CA LYS A 254 6.09 -3.15 0.13
C LYS A 254 5.30 -4.44 -0.03
N SER A 255 4.24 -4.60 0.77
CA SER A 255 3.38 -5.78 0.76
C SER A 255 1.95 -5.43 1.14
N ILE A 256 1.01 -6.29 0.72
CA ILE A 256 -0.41 -6.23 1.07
C ILE A 256 -0.85 -7.64 1.46
N SER A 257 -1.51 -7.77 2.62
CA SER A 257 -2.12 -9.01 3.10
C SER A 257 -3.51 -8.69 3.65
N GLY A 258 -4.54 -9.06 2.88
CA GLY A 258 -5.93 -8.69 3.15
C GLY A 258 -6.10 -7.18 3.29
N ASP A 259 -6.61 -6.75 4.45
CA ASP A 259 -6.85 -5.32 4.76
C ASP A 259 -5.64 -4.62 5.40
N LYS A 260 -4.44 -5.22 5.33
CA LYS A 260 -3.21 -4.64 5.89
C LYS A 260 -2.18 -4.44 4.79
N ALA A 261 -1.43 -3.35 4.88
CA ALA A 261 -0.29 -3.10 4.03
C ALA A 261 0.90 -2.64 4.86
N VAL A 262 2.10 -2.97 4.39
CA VAL A 262 3.35 -2.38 4.87
C VAL A 262 3.84 -1.42 3.80
N VAL A 263 4.06 -0.17 4.18
CA VAL A 263 4.58 0.88 3.31
C VAL A 263 5.98 1.25 3.78
N THR A 264 6.94 1.22 2.87
CA THR A 264 8.29 1.73 3.10
C THR A 264 8.31 3.23 2.82
N VAL A 265 8.85 4.00 3.75
CA VAL A 265 9.14 5.43 3.59
C VAL A 265 10.65 5.60 3.59
N THR A 266 11.19 6.16 2.52
CA THR A 266 12.59 6.57 2.44
C THR A 266 12.65 8.08 2.45
N LEU A 267 13.44 8.66 3.34
CA LEU A 267 13.50 10.11 3.52
C LEU A 267 14.90 10.63 3.82
N THR A 268 15.15 11.87 3.41
CA THR A 268 16.31 12.65 3.85
C THR A 268 15.88 13.54 5.03
N PRO A 269 16.36 13.28 6.26
CA PRO A 269 15.98 14.06 7.43
C PRO A 269 16.64 15.43 7.45
N ILE A 270 16.17 16.32 8.32
CA ILE A 270 16.90 17.54 8.67
C ILE A 270 17.96 17.21 9.71
N ASP A 271 19.18 17.68 9.49
CA ASP A 271 20.27 17.59 10.46
C ASP A 271 20.13 18.72 11.48
N ALA A 272 19.67 18.35 12.67
CA ALA A 272 19.51 19.22 13.83
C ALA A 272 20.65 19.09 14.84
N SER A 273 21.72 18.33 14.57
CA SER A 273 22.90 18.27 15.44
C SER A 273 23.47 19.66 15.79
N PRO A 274 23.53 20.65 14.87
CA PRO A 274 24.03 21.99 15.20
C PRO A 274 23.08 22.84 16.08
N LEU A 275 21.81 22.43 16.21
CA LEU A 275 20.77 23.26 16.80
C LEU A 275 21.00 23.51 18.30
N VAL A 276 21.44 22.48 19.02
CA VAL A 276 21.68 22.58 20.47
C VAL A 276 22.76 23.63 20.76
N ASP A 277 23.86 23.62 20.02
CA ASP A 277 24.95 24.57 20.25
C ASP A 277 24.60 25.99 19.81
N ARG A 278 23.84 26.15 18.71
CA ARG A 278 23.28 27.45 18.31
C ARG A 278 22.36 28.04 19.39
N LEU A 279 21.50 27.22 19.98
CA LEU A 279 20.60 27.67 21.05
C LEU A 279 21.37 28.01 22.33
N LYS A 280 22.42 27.25 22.69
CA LYS A 280 23.31 27.58 23.81
C LYS A 280 24.01 28.93 23.62
N GLU A 281 24.57 29.17 22.43
CA GLU A 281 25.23 30.44 22.09
C GLU A 281 24.25 31.62 22.27
N LYS A 282 23.03 31.48 21.76
CA LYS A 282 21.98 32.50 21.90
C LYS A 282 21.56 32.70 23.35
N ALA A 283 21.49 31.65 24.16
CA ALA A 283 21.24 31.76 25.59
C ALA A 283 22.36 32.56 26.29
N THR A 284 23.62 32.28 25.98
CA THR A 284 24.78 33.01 26.53
C THR A 284 24.77 34.48 26.13
N GLU A 285 24.46 34.79 24.87
CA GLU A 285 24.30 36.17 24.39
C GLU A 285 23.18 36.90 25.15
N PHE A 286 22.05 36.23 25.39
CA PHE A 286 20.92 36.79 26.11
C PHE A 286 21.28 37.15 27.55
N TYR A 287 21.91 36.23 28.31
CA TYR A 287 22.33 36.50 29.68
C TYR A 287 23.41 37.57 29.79
N SER A 288 24.30 37.65 28.80
CA SER A 288 25.35 38.68 28.77
C SER A 288 24.76 40.09 28.64
N LYS A 289 23.67 40.23 27.89
CA LYS A 289 22.93 41.48 27.70
C LYS A 289 21.91 41.75 28.82
N ASN A 290 21.42 40.70 29.47
CA ASN A 290 20.37 40.78 30.50
C ASN A 290 20.83 40.04 31.78
N ARG A 291 21.79 40.61 32.51
CA ARG A 291 22.46 39.93 33.63
C ARG A 291 21.54 39.54 34.79
N SER A 292 20.41 40.21 34.94
CA SER A 292 19.39 39.93 35.97
C SER A 292 18.20 39.13 35.45
N ALA A 293 18.23 38.68 34.19
CA ALA A 293 17.13 37.92 33.63
C ALA A 293 16.97 36.57 34.34
N SER A 294 15.73 36.23 34.61
CA SER A 294 15.33 34.94 35.13
C SER A 294 15.51 33.82 34.09
N TYR A 295 15.50 32.58 34.58
CA TYR A 295 15.47 31.40 33.73
C TYR A 295 14.24 31.36 32.80
N ASP A 296 13.08 31.80 33.31
CA ASP A 296 11.82 31.86 32.56
C ASP A 296 11.89 32.86 31.39
N GLU A 297 12.52 34.02 31.59
CA GLU A 297 12.77 35.00 30.53
C GLU A 297 13.72 34.45 29.45
N ALA A 298 14.75 33.70 29.84
CA ALA A 298 15.64 33.04 28.90
C ALA A 298 14.92 31.94 28.10
N GLN A 299 14.05 31.14 28.73
CA GLN A 299 13.23 30.14 28.03
C GLN A 299 12.28 30.78 27.02
N LYS A 300 11.60 31.88 27.39
CA LYS A 300 10.74 32.65 26.46
C LYS A 300 11.52 33.19 25.27
N TYR A 301 12.71 33.73 25.52
CA TYR A 301 13.59 34.20 24.45
C TYR A 301 14.00 33.07 23.51
N LEU A 302 14.49 31.95 24.05
CA LEU A 302 14.91 30.79 23.25
C LEU A 302 13.76 30.22 22.42
N LEU A 303 12.57 30.07 23.00
CA LEU A 303 11.39 29.63 22.27
C LEU A 303 11.02 30.60 21.13
N SER A 304 11.24 31.90 21.31
CA SER A 304 10.95 32.91 20.28
C SER A 304 11.91 32.86 19.08
N ILE A 305 13.17 32.46 19.29
CA ILE A 305 14.19 32.39 18.23
C ILE A 305 14.35 31.00 17.62
N TYR A 306 13.87 29.95 18.31
CA TYR A 306 13.94 28.57 17.84
C TYR A 306 13.44 28.39 16.40
N PRO A 307 12.28 28.98 15.99
CA PRO A 307 11.79 28.85 14.62
C PRO A 307 12.82 29.30 13.57
N ASP A 308 13.49 30.42 13.83
CA ASP A 308 14.48 30.99 12.91
C ASP A 308 15.79 30.18 12.89
N GLU A 309 16.22 29.64 14.04
CA GLU A 309 17.38 28.76 14.09
C GLU A 309 17.12 27.41 13.42
N PHE A 310 15.91 26.85 13.55
CA PHE A 310 15.51 25.61 12.90
C PHE A 310 15.47 25.77 11.37
N LYS A 311 14.95 26.90 10.87
CA LYS A 311 14.92 27.19 9.42
C LYS A 311 16.30 27.23 8.78
N LYS A 312 17.38 27.49 9.54
CA LYS A 312 18.76 27.50 9.04
C LYS A 312 19.37 26.10 8.94
N LEU A 313 18.68 25.06 9.39
CA LEU A 313 19.19 23.68 9.31
C LEU A 313 19.12 23.16 7.87
N GLY A 314 20.00 22.23 7.56
CA GLY A 314 20.09 21.59 6.24
C GLY A 314 19.59 20.14 6.28
N PRO A 315 19.40 19.51 5.11
CA PRO A 315 19.20 18.08 5.06
C PRO A 315 20.45 17.33 5.55
N SER A 316 20.26 16.15 6.14
CA SER A 316 21.35 15.24 6.47
C SER A 316 21.98 14.66 5.20
N SER A 317 23.23 14.20 5.33
CA SER A 317 23.94 13.51 4.27
C SER A 317 23.50 12.05 4.07
N SER A 318 22.73 11.49 5.00
CA SER A 318 22.24 10.11 4.96
C SER A 318 20.72 10.06 4.83
N GLU A 319 20.22 9.08 4.09
CA GLU A 319 18.81 8.73 4.06
C GLU A 319 18.45 7.79 5.23
N GLU A 320 17.18 7.82 5.61
CA GLU A 320 16.57 6.92 6.58
C GLU A 320 15.43 6.18 5.91
N THR A 321 15.29 4.89 6.24
CA THR A 321 14.19 4.06 5.74
C THR A 321 13.42 3.49 6.93
N VAL A 322 12.10 3.63 6.88
CA VAL A 322 11.18 3.05 7.87
C VAL A 322 10.04 2.32 7.19
N GLU A 323 9.49 1.34 7.89
CA GLU A 323 8.25 0.67 7.49
C GLU A 323 7.10 1.17 8.35
N VAL A 324 5.94 1.38 7.73
CA VAL A 324 4.72 1.87 8.38
C VAL A 324 3.58 0.94 8.02
N ASN A 325 2.75 0.60 9.01
CA ASN A 325 1.57 -0.22 8.79
C ASN A 325 0.40 0.67 8.37
N MET A 326 -0.33 0.25 7.32
CA MET A 326 -1.57 0.88 6.89
C MET A 326 -2.71 -0.14 6.96
N LYS A 327 -3.93 0.31 7.27
CA LYS A 327 -5.12 -0.54 7.33
C LYS A 327 -6.19 -0.06 6.36
N LYS A 328 -6.74 -0.97 5.56
CA LYS A 328 -7.83 -0.69 4.64
C LYS A 328 -9.18 -0.67 5.39
N ASN A 329 -10.07 0.23 5.00
CA ASN A 329 -11.46 0.25 5.48
C ASN A 329 -12.40 -0.46 4.48
N ASP A 330 -13.68 -0.55 4.84
CA ASP A 330 -14.71 -1.28 4.05
C ASP A 330 -15.02 -0.63 2.68
N ILE A 331 -14.53 0.58 2.41
CA ILE A 331 -14.71 1.30 1.14
C ILE A 331 -13.37 1.53 0.41
N ASP A 332 -12.40 0.66 0.65
CA ASP A 332 -11.08 0.61 -0.02
C ASP A 332 -10.20 1.86 0.16
N GLN A 333 -10.29 2.53 1.30
CA GLN A 333 -9.41 3.63 1.70
C GLN A 333 -8.41 3.17 2.76
N TRP A 334 -7.22 3.78 2.79
CA TRP A 334 -6.11 3.36 3.65
C TRP A 334 -5.88 4.33 4.79
N LYS A 335 -5.93 3.80 6.02
CA LYS A 335 -5.78 4.55 7.26
C LYS A 335 -4.43 4.31 7.92
N LEU A 336 -3.89 5.37 8.49
CA LEU A 336 -2.74 5.35 9.38
C LEU A 336 -3.22 5.35 10.84
N ASP A 337 -2.70 4.44 11.65
CA ASP A 337 -2.92 4.50 13.10
C ASP A 337 -1.90 5.44 13.73
N LEU A 338 -2.36 6.59 14.23
CA LEU A 338 -1.51 7.60 14.86
C LEU A 338 -0.89 7.13 16.19
N ASN A 339 -1.42 6.05 16.79
CA ASN A 339 -0.89 5.49 18.04
C ASN A 339 0.04 4.29 17.82
N ASP A 340 0.24 3.82 16.57
CA ASP A 340 1.17 2.75 16.26
C ASP A 340 2.62 3.24 16.43
N TYR A 341 3.47 2.43 17.08
CA TYR A 341 4.86 2.79 17.34
C TYR A 341 5.67 3.05 16.05
N LYS A 342 5.31 2.40 14.93
CA LYS A 342 5.93 2.65 13.62
C LYS A 342 5.53 4.01 13.07
N THR A 343 4.34 4.51 13.39
CA THR A 343 3.93 5.88 13.05
C THR A 343 4.75 6.90 13.83
N SER A 344 4.92 6.69 15.15
CA SER A 344 5.81 7.53 15.95
C SER A 344 7.26 7.49 15.42
N SER A 345 7.76 6.30 15.09
CA SER A 345 9.09 6.12 14.51
C SER A 345 9.24 6.86 13.17
N LEU A 346 8.23 6.85 12.30
CA LEU A 346 8.22 7.65 11.07
C LEU A 346 8.43 9.14 11.39
N VAL A 347 7.65 9.69 12.32
CA VAL A 347 7.70 11.12 12.66
C VAL A 347 9.08 11.50 13.21
N GLU A 348 9.64 10.70 14.11
CA GLU A 348 10.96 10.92 14.70
C GLU A 348 12.06 10.94 13.64
N LYS A 349 11.94 10.14 12.58
CA LYS A 349 12.95 10.05 11.52
C LYS A 349 13.07 11.30 10.67
N PHE A 350 12.13 12.24 10.69
CA PHE A 350 12.25 13.48 9.91
C PHE A 350 13.34 14.44 10.43
N ILE A 351 13.79 14.28 11.67
CA ILE A 351 14.80 15.13 12.30
C ILE A 351 15.88 14.23 12.90
N LYS A 352 17.11 14.37 12.42
CA LYS A 352 18.29 13.69 12.93
C LYS A 352 19.00 14.60 13.91
N ASN A 353 19.32 14.09 15.10
CA ASN A 353 20.02 14.82 16.15
C ASN A 353 21.45 14.31 16.34
#